data_AF-A0A0T9RMS7-F1
#
_entry.id   AF-A0A0T9RMS7-F1
#
_cell.length_a   1.000
_cell.length_b   1.000
_cell.length_c   1.000
_cell.angle_alpha   90.00
_cell.angle_beta   90.00
_cell.angle_gamma   90.00
#
_symmetry.space_group_name_H-M   'P 1'
#
loop_
_entity.id
_entity.type
_entity.pdbx_description
1 polymer ?
#
loop_
_entity_poly.entity_id
_entity_poly.type
_entity_poly.pdbx_seq_one_letter_code
_entity_poly.pdbx_strand_id
1 'polypeptide(L)' 'MSGYRQKAEQAIELEAKGLYRRAVCVWRDALPQAPSIELQSICANNAQRCSHQGRYKGKPEL' A
#
# COMPACT_ATOMS: atom_id res chain seq x y z
N MET A 1 5.64 -17.59 -2.85
CA MET A 1 5.66 -16.32 -2.11
C MET A 1 4.38 -16.22 -1.28
N SER A 2 4.42 -15.73 -0.04
CA SER A 2 3.19 -15.50 0.74
C SER A 2 2.35 -14.39 0.10
N GLY A 3 1.02 -14.48 0.19
CA GLY A 3 0.12 -13.49 -0.42
C GLY A 3 0.37 -12.05 0.08
N TYR A 4 0.74 -11.89 1.36
CA TYR A 4 1.22 -10.62 1.91
C TYR A 4 2.41 -10.06 1.11
N ARG A 5 3.45 -10.86 0.88
CA ARG A 5 4.70 -10.38 0.27
C ARG A 5 4.45 -9.87 -1.15
N GLN A 6 3.67 -10.61 -1.93
CA GLN A 6 3.29 -10.20 -3.28
C GLN A 6 2.52 -8.87 -3.27
N LYS A 7 1.55 -8.72 -2.38
CA LYS A 7 0.77 -7.48 -2.25
C LYS A 7 1.62 -6.31 -1.76
N ALA A 8 2.51 -6.53 -0.78
CA ALA A 8 3.41 -5.50 -0.28
C ALA A 8 4.38 -5.02 -1.38
N GLU A 9 4.97 -5.94 -2.14
CA GLU A 9 5.84 -5.60 -3.29
C GLU A 9 5.06 -4.80 -4.36
N GLN A 10 3.84 -5.23 -4.71
CA GLN A 10 2.98 -4.51 -5.65
C GLN A 10 2.63 -3.09 -5.16
N ALA A 11 2.34 -2.93 -3.86
CA ALA A 11 2.02 -1.63 -3.28
C ALA A 11 3.23 -0.69 -3.37
N ILE A 12 4.43 -1.17 -3.03
CA ILE A 12 5.68 -0.41 -3.11
C ILE A 12 5.95 0.06 -4.54
N GLU A 13 5.74 -0.80 -5.54
CA GLU A 13 5.91 -0.41 -6.95
C GLU A 13 4.93 0.69 -7.39
N LEU A 14 3.67 0.61 -6.95
CA LEU A 14 2.66 1.63 -7.25
C LEU A 14 3.03 2.97 -6.61
N GLU A 15 3.51 2.95 -5.36
CA GLU A 15 4.02 4.14 -4.69
C GLU A 15 5.19 4.77 -5.43
N ALA A 16 6.17 3.97 -5.87
CA ALA A 16 7.32 4.46 -6.63
C ALA A 16 6.90 5.16 -7.93
N LYS A 17 5.77 4.76 -8.51
CA LYS A 17 5.19 5.39 -9.71
C LYS A 17 4.37 6.65 -9.40
N GLY A 18 4.12 6.95 -8.12
CA GLY A 18 3.26 8.05 -7.65
C GLY A 18 1.76 7.73 -7.72
N LEU A 19 1.41 6.45 -7.89
CA LEU A 19 0.03 5.96 -8.00
C LEU A 19 -0.54 5.64 -6.62
N TYR A 20 -0.59 6.67 -5.77
CA TYR A 20 -0.84 6.48 -4.35
C TYR A 20 -2.24 5.96 -4.03
N ARG A 21 -3.29 6.27 -4.81
CA ARG A 21 -4.65 5.76 -4.49
C ARG A 21 -4.73 4.27 -4.76
N ARG A 22 -4.12 3.81 -5.86
CA ARG A 22 -3.95 2.37 -6.12
C ARG A 22 -3.11 1.70 -5.02
N ALA A 23 -2.01 2.32 -4.60
CA ALA A 23 -1.18 1.78 -3.52
C ALA A 23 -1.96 1.62 -2.19
N VAL A 24 -2.86 2.56 -1.84
CA VAL A 24 -3.73 2.43 -0.65
C VAL A 24 -4.54 1.15 -0.70
N CYS A 25 -5.16 0.84 -1.84
CA CYS A 25 -5.99 -0.34 -1.99
C CYS A 25 -5.16 -1.61 -1.77
N VAL A 26 -3.97 -1.68 -2.36
CA VAL A 26 -3.09 -2.85 -2.23
C VAL A 26 -2.57 -3.02 -0.80
N TRP A 27 -2.23 -1.93 -0.09
CA TRP A 27 -1.85 -2.02 1.32
C TRP A 27 -3.00 -2.51 2.22
N ARG A 28 -4.24 -2.13 1.91
CA ARG A 28 -5.43 -2.65 2.63
C ARG A 28 -5.66 -4.14 2.34
N ASP A 29 -5.42 -4.58 1.11
CA ASP A 29 -5.48 -6.00 0.74
C ASP A 29 -4.38 -6.84 1.41
N ALA A 30 -3.20 -6.24 1.62
CA ALA A 30 -2.06 -6.91 2.26
C ALA A 30 -2.27 -7.11 3.77
N LEU A 31 -2.99 -6.20 4.42
CA LEU A 31 -3.21 -6.19 5.87
C LEU A 31 -3.76 -7.51 6.43
N PRO A 32 -4.87 -8.10 5.94
CA PRO A 32 -5.36 -9.37 6.47
C PRO A 32 -4.46 -10.57 6.17
N GLN A 33 -3.48 -10.42 5.28
CA GLN A 33 -2.55 -11.49 4.89
C GLN A 33 -1.22 -11.43 5.66
N ALA A 34 -0.97 -10.33 6.38
CA ALA A 34 0.26 -10.11 7.13
C ALA A 34 0.36 -11.09 8.32
N PRO A 35 1.45 -11.88 8.41
CA PRO A 35 1.57 -12.96 9.40
C PRO A 35 1.88 -12.48 10.83
N SER A 36 2.05 -11.18 11.05
CA SER A 36 2.33 -10.61 12.36
C SER A 36 1.68 -9.24 12.54
N ILE A 37 1.46 -8.85 13.80
CA ILE A 37 0.94 -7.53 14.18
C ILE A 37 1.86 -6.40 13.67
N GLU A 38 3.17 -6.63 13.68
CA GLU A 38 4.15 -5.67 13.15
C GLU A 38 3.90 -5.42 11.65
N LEU A 39 3.76 -6.48 10.86
CA LEU A 39 3.52 -6.35 9.42
C LEU A 39 2.12 -5.79 9.11
N GLN A 40 1.11 -6.09 9.94
CA GLN A 40 -0.20 -5.43 9.86
C GLN A 40 -0.09 -3.91 10.11
N SER A 41 0.71 -3.51 11.10
CA SER A 41 0.96 -2.10 11.42
C SER A 41 1.66 -1.39 10.27
N ILE A 42 2.62 -2.03 9.62
CA ILE A 42 3.27 -1.52 8.40
C ILE A 42 2.23 -1.30 7.29
N CYS A 43 1.33 -2.26 7.05
CA CYS A 43 0.26 -2.11 6.05
C CYS A 43 -0.65 -0.93 6.36
N ALA A 44 -1.12 -0.81 7.61
CA ALA A 44 -2.01 0.26 8.04
C ALA A 44 -1.35 1.65 7.88
N ASN A 45 -0.11 1.79 8.36
CA ASN A 45 0.65 3.04 8.26
C ASN A 45 0.91 3.44 6.81
N ASN A 46 1.29 2.49 5.95
CA ASN A 46 1.49 2.76 4.54
C ASN A 46 0.20 3.11 3.81
N ALA A 47 -0.92 2.45 4.12
CA ALA A 47 -2.23 2.82 3.57
C ALA A 47 -2.63 4.24 3.98
N GLN A 48 -2.43 4.63 5.23
CA GLN A 48 -2.69 6.00 5.69
C GLN A 48 -1.78 7.01 4.98
N ARG A 49 -0.48 6.73 4.89
CA ARG A 49 0.49 7.57 4.20
C ARG A 49 0.15 7.75 2.72
N CYS A 50 -0.15 6.67 2.01
CA CYS A 50 -0.56 6.72 0.62
C CYS A 50 -1.88 7.48 0.43
N SER A 51 -2.83 7.35 1.36
CA SER A 51 -4.08 8.10 1.32
C SER A 51 -3.83 9.61 1.44
N HIS A 52 -2.91 10.02 2.32
CA HIS A 52 -2.50 11.41 2.42
C HIS A 52 -1.79 11.89 1.13
N GLN A 53 -0.86 11.11 0.60
CA GLN A 53 -0.15 11.46 -0.63
C GLN A 53 -1.09 11.52 -1.85
N GLY A 54 -2.06 10.61 -1.98
CA GLY A 54 -3.05 10.61 -3.05
C GLY A 54 -4.02 11.80 -3.03
N ARG A 55 -4.14 12.49 -1.89
CA ARG A 55 -4.94 13.73 -1.76
C ARG A 55 -4.18 14.98 -2.21
N TYR A 56 -2.87 15.05 -1.99
CA TYR A 56 -2.09 16.29 -2.17
C TYR A 56 -0.97 16.21 -3.21
N LYS A 57 -0.49 15.00 -3.53
CA LYS A 57 0.75 14.76 -4.30
C LYS A 57 0.60 13.67 -5.37
N GLY A 58 -0.56 13.02 -5.46
CA GLY A 58 -0.78 11.91 -6.38
C GLY A 58 -0.81 12.37 -7.83
N LYS A 59 -0.20 11.57 -8.71
CA LYS A 59 -0.37 11.75 -10.15
C LYS A 59 -1.82 11.40 -10.53
N PRO A 60 -2.37 12.00 -11.60
CA PRO A 60 -3.60 11.50 -12.22
C PRO A 60 -3.42 10.03 -12.55
N GLU A 61 -4.33 9.19 -12.07
CA GLU A 61 -4.35 7.77 -12.39
C GLU A 61 -5.14 7.64 -13.70
N LEU A 62 -4.41 7.60 -14.81
CA LEU A 62 -4.93 7.35 -16.16
C LEU A 62 -5.27 5.87 -16.36
#